data_AF-A0A2Z6RU95-F1
#
_entry.id   AF-A0A2Z6RU95-F1
#
_cell.length_a   1.000
_cell.length_b   1.000
_cell.length_c   1.000
_cell.angle_alpha   90.00
_cell.angle_beta   90.00
_cell.angle_gamma   90.00
#
_symmetry.space_group_name_H-M   'P 1'
#
loop_
_entity.id
_entity.type
_entity.pdbx_description
1 polymer ?
#
loop_
_entity_poly.entity_id
_entity_poly.type
_entity_poly.pdbx_seq_one_letter_code
_entity_poly.pdbx_strand_id
1 'polypeptide(L)'
;MFGVKFVKQNVTRIPADKEELKLKIRATQLEKERTDMLICDYINDFVQSSQPRHIQSRKEKIWELAHLLVDAFESANPFEHPIFEFCSNLNNEGIDKLFTAYDIGIERLQTIVNQEILLTESYTTVGRRTRNITRVTVADINKMRKEKEGERRENIDEREIGRRRGRLRGRPRGIPGGRPRGRPRGRPRGRPRGGRQKDIDEEEINEIPS
;
A
#
# COMPACT_ATOMS: atom_id res chain seq x y z
N MET A 1 9.64 35.71 38.65
CA MET A 1 9.02 35.33 37.36
C MET A 1 8.66 33.84 37.40
N PHE A 2 7.48 33.48 37.94
CA PHE A 2 7.07 32.07 38.15
C PHE A 2 5.61 31.75 37.73
N GLY A 3 4.82 32.73 37.27
CA GLY A 3 3.38 32.54 37.04
C GLY A 3 3.03 31.47 36.00
N VAL A 4 3.60 31.57 34.79
CA VAL A 4 3.23 30.65 33.68
C VAL A 4 3.73 29.22 33.93
N LYS A 5 4.89 29.07 34.58
CA LYS A 5 5.48 27.76 34.91
C LYS A 5 4.66 27.07 36.01
N PHE A 6 4.22 27.84 37.00
CA PHE A 6 3.39 27.36 38.12
C PHE A 6 1.98 26.95 37.65
N VAL A 7 1.34 27.73 36.78
CA VAL A 7 0.01 27.38 36.22
C VAL A 7 0.10 26.09 35.37
N LYS A 8 1.12 25.96 34.52
CA LYS A 8 1.31 24.76 33.70
C LYS A 8 1.58 23.51 34.53
N GLN A 9 2.39 23.62 35.59
CA GLN A 9 2.67 22.51 36.50
C GLN A 9 1.43 22.06 37.29
N ASN A 10 0.54 22.97 37.69
CA ASN A 10 -0.67 22.60 38.43
C ASN A 10 -1.74 21.93 37.56
N VAL A 11 -1.90 22.35 36.30
CA VAL A 11 -2.90 21.76 35.38
C VAL A 11 -2.49 20.35 34.92
N THR A 12 -1.18 20.06 34.82
CA THR A 12 -0.69 18.79 34.27
C THR A 12 0.02 17.87 35.26
N ARG A 13 0.32 18.34 36.49
CA ARG A 13 1.12 17.64 37.52
C ARG A 13 2.48 17.09 37.04
N ILE A 14 2.97 17.51 35.88
CA ILE A 14 4.23 17.04 35.29
C ILE A 14 5.14 18.25 35.07
N PRO A 15 6.39 18.24 35.58
CA PRO A 15 7.36 19.29 35.29
C PRO A 15 7.71 19.25 33.79
N ALA A 16 7.06 20.09 32.99
CA ALA A 16 7.25 20.12 31.55
C ALA A 16 8.54 20.86 31.16
N ASP A 17 9.42 20.18 30.44
CA ASP A 17 10.62 20.75 29.81
C ASP A 17 10.25 21.61 28.57
N LYS A 18 11.14 22.51 28.14
CA LYS A 18 10.92 23.41 27.00
C LYS A 18 10.65 22.63 25.71
N GLU A 19 11.35 21.52 25.48
CA GLU A 19 11.12 20.69 24.28
C GLU A 19 9.79 19.94 24.35
N GLU A 20 9.42 19.44 25.54
CA GLU A 20 8.10 18.82 25.75
C GLU A 20 6.95 19.83 25.51
N LEU A 21 7.13 21.08 25.94
CA LEU A 21 6.15 22.14 25.68
C LEU A 21 6.01 22.45 24.18
N LYS A 22 7.10 22.50 23.42
CA LYS A 22 7.04 22.69 21.96
C LYS A 22 6.31 21.53 21.29
N LEU A 23 6.58 20.29 21.69
CA LEU A 23 5.91 19.11 21.18
C LEU A 23 4.40 19.16 21.47
N LYS A 24 4.01 19.54 22.69
CA LYS A 24 2.59 19.73 23.06
C LYS A 24 1.93 20.80 22.21
N ILE A 25 2.56 21.97 22.03
CA ILE A 25 2.01 23.05 21.19
C ILE A 25 1.80 22.57 19.75
N ARG A 26 2.79 21.88 19.17
CA ARG A 26 2.67 21.32 17.81
C ARG A 26 1.55 20.28 17.73
N ALA A 27 1.45 19.40 18.72
CA ALA A 27 0.38 18.40 18.79
C ALA A 27 -1.00 19.08 18.85
N THR A 28 -1.17 20.10 19.69
CA THR A 28 -2.41 20.86 19.81
C THR A 28 -2.75 21.65 18.54
N GLN A 29 -1.76 22.24 17.87
CA GLN A 29 -1.97 22.92 16.57
C GLN A 29 -2.43 21.94 15.50
N LEU A 30 -1.79 20.77 15.41
CA LEU A 30 -2.17 19.72 14.48
C LEU A 30 -3.55 19.13 14.80
N GLU A 31 -3.89 19.02 16.09
CA GLU A 31 -5.23 18.61 16.53
C GLU A 31 -6.29 19.64 16.11
N LYS A 32 -6.02 20.94 16.31
CA LYS A 32 -6.89 22.02 15.87
C LYS A 32 -7.10 22.00 14.35
N GLU A 33 -6.03 21.91 13.57
CA GLU A 33 -6.11 21.82 12.10
C GLU A 33 -6.96 20.61 11.66
N ARG A 34 -6.81 19.48 12.35
CA ARG A 34 -7.61 18.29 12.10
C ARG A 34 -9.09 18.50 12.46
N THR A 35 -9.41 19.12 13.59
CA THR A 35 -10.81 19.38 13.99
C THR A 35 -11.47 20.42 13.11
N ASP A 36 -10.76 21.49 12.74
CA ASP A 36 -11.27 22.53 11.85
C ASP A 36 -11.63 21.93 10.48
N MET A 37 -10.77 21.05 9.95
CA MET A 37 -11.05 20.31 8.72
C MET A 37 -12.28 19.40 8.85
N LEU A 38 -12.45 18.68 9.97
CA LEU A 38 -13.64 17.85 10.19
C LEU A 38 -14.94 18.67 10.30
N ILE A 39 -14.88 19.84 10.92
CA ILE A 39 -16.03 20.75 11.04
C ILE A 39 -16.41 21.30 9.67
N CYS A 40 -15.43 21.71 8.85
CA CYS A 40 -15.68 22.14 7.47
C CYS A 40 -16.32 21.01 6.63
N ASP A 41 -15.84 19.77 6.77
CA ASP A 41 -16.43 18.61 6.10
C ASP A 41 -17.91 18.42 6.50
N TYR A 42 -18.23 18.59 7.79
CA TYR A 42 -19.57 18.41 8.36
C TYR A 42 -20.56 19.51 7.96
N ILE A 43 -20.18 20.78 8.11
CA ILE A 43 -21.04 21.93 7.82
C ILE A 43 -21.13 22.20 6.31
N ASN A 44 -20.23 21.59 5.52
CA ASN A 44 -20.07 21.86 4.09
C ASN A 44 -19.79 23.35 3.82
N ASP A 45 -19.17 24.03 4.80
CA ASP A 45 -18.79 25.44 4.72
C ASP A 45 -17.32 25.55 4.33
N PHE A 46 -17.11 25.80 3.04
CA PHE A 46 -15.80 25.85 2.40
C PHE A 46 -15.05 27.16 2.64
N VAL A 47 -15.65 28.12 3.37
CA VAL A 47 -15.26 29.54 3.31
C VAL A 47 -14.02 29.88 4.15
N GLN A 48 -13.49 28.97 4.99
CA GLN A 48 -12.26 29.24 5.76
C GLN A 48 -11.25 28.08 5.84
N SER A 49 -11.49 26.95 5.17
CA SER A 49 -10.50 25.88 5.15
C SER A 49 -9.31 26.24 4.25
N SER A 50 -8.10 25.97 4.72
CA SER A 50 -6.93 25.93 3.85
C SER A 50 -7.19 24.89 2.76
N GLN A 51 -7.50 25.37 1.55
CA GLN A 51 -7.68 24.62 0.29
C GLN A 51 -8.99 23.80 0.15
N PRO A 52 -10.07 24.40 -0.40
CA PRO A 52 -11.30 23.71 -0.82
C PRO A 52 -11.07 22.45 -1.69
N ARG A 53 -9.98 22.44 -2.48
CA ARG A 53 -9.54 21.28 -3.27
C ARG A 53 -9.25 20.04 -2.44
N HIS A 54 -8.70 20.20 -1.23
CA HIS A 54 -8.31 19.07 -0.37
C HIS A 54 -9.53 18.35 0.20
N ILE A 55 -10.57 19.11 0.57
CA ILE A 55 -11.85 18.57 1.07
C ILE A 55 -12.59 17.82 -0.04
N GLN A 56 -12.73 18.44 -1.22
CA GLN A 56 -13.40 17.81 -2.35
C GLN A 56 -12.72 16.49 -2.76
N SER A 57 -11.38 16.51 -2.87
CA SER A 57 -10.59 15.31 -3.16
C SER A 57 -10.78 14.20 -2.11
N ARG A 58 -10.91 14.56 -0.83
CA ARG A 58 -11.18 13.57 0.23
C ARG A 58 -12.57 12.95 0.09
N LYS A 59 -13.61 13.76 -0.17
CA LYS A 59 -14.98 13.25 -0.38
C LYS A 59 -15.04 12.28 -1.56
N GLU A 60 -14.39 12.62 -2.67
CA GLU A 60 -14.26 11.75 -3.84
C GLU A 60 -13.58 10.43 -3.48
N LYS A 61 -12.46 10.46 -2.74
CA LYS A 61 -11.76 9.25 -2.29
C LYS A 61 -12.60 8.37 -1.36
N ILE A 62 -13.42 8.98 -0.49
CA ILE A 62 -14.34 8.22 0.38
C ILE A 62 -15.44 7.57 -0.45
N TRP A 63 -15.98 8.26 -1.45
CA TRP A 63 -16.98 7.70 -2.35
C TRP A 63 -16.42 6.56 -3.21
N GLU A 64 -15.23 6.72 -3.77
CA GLU A 64 -14.50 5.65 -4.47
C GLU A 64 -14.36 4.42 -3.57
N LEU A 65 -13.94 4.62 -2.31
CA LEU A 65 -13.81 3.55 -1.34
C LEU A 65 -15.15 2.87 -1.04
N ALA A 66 -16.23 3.65 -0.86
CA ALA A 66 -17.56 3.12 -0.58
C ALA A 66 -18.05 2.21 -1.73
N HIS A 67 -17.85 2.63 -2.98
CA HIS A 67 -18.18 1.80 -4.15
C HIS A 67 -17.37 0.49 -4.19
N LEU A 68 -16.06 0.56 -3.93
CA LEU A 68 -15.22 -0.63 -3.86
C LEU A 68 -15.62 -1.58 -2.73
N LEU A 69 -16.10 -1.05 -1.60
CA LEU A 69 -16.58 -1.86 -0.49
C LEU A 69 -17.93 -2.52 -0.82
N VAL A 70 -18.85 -1.79 -1.45
CA VAL A 70 -20.12 -2.36 -1.91
C VAL A 70 -19.87 -3.50 -2.89
N ASP A 71 -19.03 -3.28 -3.90
CA ASP A 71 -18.64 -4.30 -4.88
C ASP A 71 -18.00 -5.53 -4.21
N ALA A 72 -17.10 -5.31 -3.25
CA ALA A 72 -16.48 -6.40 -2.49
C ALA A 72 -17.52 -7.22 -1.71
N PHE A 73 -18.47 -6.57 -1.04
CA PHE A 73 -19.48 -7.26 -0.22
C PHE A 73 -20.59 -7.94 -1.04
N GLU A 74 -20.88 -7.44 -2.25
CA GLU A 74 -21.81 -8.09 -3.18
C GLU A 74 -21.18 -9.25 -3.96
N SER A 75 -19.85 -9.35 -3.95
CA SER A 75 -19.13 -10.44 -4.60
C SER A 75 -19.36 -11.81 -3.93
N ALA A 76 -19.25 -12.89 -4.70
CA ALA A 76 -19.43 -14.25 -4.20
C ALA A 76 -18.37 -14.66 -3.15
N ASN A 77 -17.17 -14.08 -3.21
CA ASN A 77 -16.12 -14.24 -2.21
C ASN A 77 -15.49 -12.89 -1.84
N PRO A 78 -16.03 -12.20 -0.83
CA PRO A 78 -15.57 -10.85 -0.45
C PRO A 78 -14.09 -10.79 -0.09
N PHE A 79 -13.52 -11.87 0.46
CA PHE A 79 -12.13 -11.90 0.92
C PHE A 79 -11.09 -11.93 -0.21
N GLU A 80 -11.49 -12.30 -1.42
CA GLU A 80 -10.61 -12.29 -2.60
C GLU A 80 -10.53 -10.90 -3.26
N HIS A 81 -11.38 -9.96 -2.85
CA HIS A 81 -11.41 -8.63 -3.45
C HIS A 81 -10.08 -7.88 -3.18
N PRO A 82 -9.49 -7.18 -4.18
CA PRO A 82 -8.20 -6.49 -4.05
C PRO A 82 -8.12 -5.50 -2.89
N ILE A 83 -9.26 -4.95 -2.46
CA ILE A 83 -9.34 -4.02 -1.31
C ILE A 83 -8.85 -4.66 0.00
N PHE A 84 -8.91 -5.98 0.12
CA PHE A 84 -8.49 -6.73 1.30
C PHE A 84 -7.16 -7.48 1.10
N GLU A 85 -6.45 -7.26 -0.01
CA GLU A 85 -5.21 -7.97 -0.37
C GLU A 85 -4.13 -7.93 0.72
N PHE A 86 -4.09 -6.85 1.51
CA PHE A 86 -3.12 -6.64 2.60
C PHE A 86 -3.74 -6.74 3.99
N CYS A 87 -4.97 -7.23 4.09
CA CYS A 87 -5.70 -7.37 5.35
C CYS A 87 -5.48 -8.76 5.95
N SER A 88 -4.24 -9.06 6.36
CA SER A 88 -3.86 -10.36 6.91
C SER A 88 -4.60 -10.76 8.20
N ASN A 89 -5.18 -9.79 8.90
CA ASN A 89 -5.95 -10.02 10.13
C ASN A 89 -7.45 -10.28 9.87
N LEU A 90 -7.93 -10.24 8.62
CA LEU A 90 -9.32 -10.58 8.28
C LEU A 90 -9.49 -12.11 8.20
N ASN A 91 -9.37 -12.77 9.35
CA ASN A 91 -9.59 -14.20 9.51
C ASN A 91 -10.22 -14.49 10.88
N ASN A 92 -10.61 -15.74 11.14
CA ASN A 92 -11.28 -16.13 12.38
C ASN A 92 -10.46 -15.77 13.63
N GLU A 93 -9.13 -15.99 13.61
CA GLU A 93 -8.26 -15.64 14.72
C GLU A 93 -8.22 -14.12 14.97
N GLY A 94 -8.21 -13.32 13.91
CA GLY A 94 -8.27 -11.86 14.00
C GLY A 94 -9.60 -11.36 14.54
N ILE A 95 -10.71 -12.01 14.18
CA ILE A 95 -12.05 -11.75 14.72
C ILE A 95 -12.09 -12.10 16.22
N ASP A 96 -11.58 -13.25 16.62
CA ASP A 96 -11.53 -13.67 18.03
C ASP A 96 -10.68 -12.71 18.88
N LYS A 97 -9.54 -12.26 18.33
CA LYS A 97 -8.70 -11.22 18.97
C LYS A 97 -9.43 -9.90 19.13
N LEU A 98 -10.28 -9.52 18.17
CA LEU A 98 -11.07 -8.29 18.25
C LEU A 98 -12.07 -8.35 19.42
N PHE A 99 -12.79 -9.46 19.56
CA PHE A 99 -13.71 -9.66 20.68
C PHE A 99 -12.98 -9.72 22.02
N THR A 100 -11.92 -10.53 22.10
CA THR A 100 -11.10 -10.63 23.32
C THR A 100 -10.51 -9.28 23.73
N ALA A 101 -10.12 -8.44 22.76
CA ALA A 101 -9.60 -7.11 23.03
C ALA A 101 -10.64 -6.18 23.68
N TYR A 102 -11.92 -6.36 23.37
CA TYR A 102 -13.01 -5.60 23.98
C TYR A 102 -13.16 -5.93 25.47
N ASP A 103 -13.18 -7.22 25.81
CA ASP A 103 -13.30 -7.68 27.20
C ASP A 103 -12.11 -7.22 28.05
N ILE A 104 -10.89 -7.38 27.53
CA ILE A 104 -9.68 -6.84 28.18
C ILE A 104 -9.77 -5.31 28.33
N GLY A 105 -10.40 -4.63 27.37
CA GLY A 105 -10.61 -3.18 27.42
C GLY A 105 -11.51 -2.75 28.58
N ILE A 106 -12.58 -3.50 28.84
CA ILE A 106 -13.48 -3.26 29.98
C ILE A 106 -12.71 -3.39 31.29
N GLU A 107 -11.98 -4.48 31.49
CA GLU A 107 -11.20 -4.71 32.71
C GLU A 107 -10.19 -3.57 32.95
N ARG A 108 -9.49 -3.13 31.90
CA ARG A 108 -8.54 -2.02 32.01
C ARG A 108 -9.20 -0.71 32.40
N LEU A 109 -10.39 -0.41 31.85
CA LEU A 109 -11.13 0.78 32.22
C LEU A 109 -11.57 0.72 33.68
N GLN A 110 -12.04 -0.43 34.16
CA GLN A 110 -12.38 -0.63 35.56
C GLN A 110 -11.16 -0.41 36.47
N THR A 111 -10.00 -0.97 36.11
CA THR A 111 -8.74 -0.73 36.84
C THR A 111 -8.38 0.76 36.89
N ILE A 112 -8.52 1.49 35.77
CA ILE A 112 -8.26 2.94 35.75
C ILE A 112 -9.21 3.70 36.70
N VAL A 113 -10.50 3.35 36.67
CA VAL A 113 -11.50 3.95 37.56
C VAL A 113 -11.16 3.67 39.03
N ASN A 114 -10.83 2.44 39.37
CA ASN A 114 -10.46 2.05 40.74
C ASN A 114 -9.20 2.77 41.24
N GLN A 115 -8.20 2.94 40.37
CA GLN A 115 -6.93 3.58 40.73
C GLN A 115 -7.00 5.12 40.79
N GLU A 116 -7.71 5.76 39.86
CA GLU A 116 -7.64 7.22 39.67
C GLU A 116 -8.84 7.96 40.23
N ILE A 117 -10.01 7.31 40.27
CA ILE A 117 -11.26 7.95 40.68
C ILE A 117 -11.62 7.48 42.09
N LEU A 118 -11.74 6.17 42.30
CA LEU A 118 -12.17 5.61 43.58
C LEU A 118 -11.04 5.48 44.60
N LEU A 119 -9.78 5.48 44.12
CA LEU A 119 -8.57 5.33 44.95
C LEU A 119 -8.56 4.06 45.81
N THR A 120 -9.26 3.01 45.36
CA THR A 120 -9.39 1.72 46.06
C THR A 120 -8.22 0.77 45.76
N GLU A 121 -7.48 1.02 44.68
CA GLU A 121 -6.33 0.23 44.24
C GLU A 121 -5.07 1.11 44.12
N SER A 122 -3.89 0.48 44.15
CA SER A 122 -2.62 1.18 43.98
C SER A 122 -2.43 1.63 42.53
N TYR A 123 -1.92 2.85 42.37
CA TYR A 123 -1.69 3.44 41.05
C TYR A 123 -0.59 2.67 40.28
N THR A 124 -0.91 2.20 39.07
CA THR A 124 0.06 1.65 38.14
C THR A 124 -0.25 2.03 36.70
N THR A 125 0.81 2.22 35.92
CA THR A 125 0.74 2.55 34.49
C THR A 125 1.05 1.37 33.58
N VAL A 126 1.47 0.24 34.15
CA VAL A 126 1.86 -0.96 33.41
C VAL A 126 0.65 -1.51 32.65
N GLY A 127 0.84 -1.88 31.39
CA GLY A 127 -0.22 -2.48 30.57
C GLY A 127 -1.23 -1.50 29.95
N ARG A 128 -1.28 -0.23 30.37
CA ARG A 128 -2.25 0.76 29.84
C ARG A 128 -2.10 1.07 28.35
N ARG A 129 -0.91 0.86 27.80
CA ARG A 129 -0.60 1.04 26.37
C ARG A 129 -0.52 -0.27 25.59
N THR A 130 -0.80 -1.40 26.23
CA THR A 130 -0.72 -2.70 25.57
C THR A 130 -1.79 -2.78 24.49
N ARG A 131 -1.36 -3.08 23.27
CA ARG A 131 -2.27 -3.29 22.14
C ARG A 131 -2.60 -4.78 22.07
N ASN A 132 -3.87 -5.12 22.23
CA ASN A 132 -4.35 -6.51 22.14
C ASN A 132 -4.63 -6.95 20.69
N ILE A 133 -4.48 -6.01 19.75
CA ILE A 133 -4.74 -6.21 18.32
C ILE A 133 -3.47 -5.82 17.56
N THR A 134 -3.15 -6.61 16.53
CA THR A 134 -2.04 -6.33 15.62
C THR A 134 -2.28 -5.02 14.88
N ARG A 135 -1.37 -4.06 15.04
CA ARG A 135 -1.41 -2.81 14.27
C ARG A 135 -0.68 -3.02 12.96
N VAL A 136 -1.37 -2.77 11.85
CA VAL A 136 -0.78 -2.67 10.52
C VAL A 136 -0.69 -1.19 10.14
N THR A 137 0.49 -0.72 9.74
CA THR A 137 0.71 0.66 9.32
C THR A 137 0.82 0.77 7.79
N VAL A 138 0.70 1.99 7.26
CA VAL A 138 0.92 2.26 5.83
C VAL A 138 2.34 1.86 5.38
N ALA A 139 3.33 1.99 6.28
CA ALA A 139 4.68 1.53 6.00
C ALA A 139 4.75 0.01 5.85
N ASP A 140 4.05 -0.73 6.71
CA ASP A 140 3.96 -2.20 6.61
C ASP A 140 3.26 -2.61 5.31
N ILE A 141 2.15 -1.94 4.94
CA ILE A 141 1.45 -2.18 3.67
C ILE A 141 2.37 -1.93 2.48
N ASN A 142 3.12 -0.82 2.49
CA ASN A 142 4.07 -0.52 1.44
C ASN A 142 5.19 -1.57 1.34
N LYS A 143 5.65 -2.10 2.48
CA LYS A 143 6.63 -3.17 2.53
C LYS A 143 6.06 -4.46 1.92
N MET A 144 4.88 -4.91 2.37
CA MET A 144 4.20 -6.10 1.85
C MET A 144 3.96 -6.01 0.33
N ARG A 145 3.57 -4.81 -0.16
CA ARG A 145 3.39 -4.57 -1.59
C ARG A 145 4.68 -4.73 -2.39
N LYS A 146 5.81 -4.23 -1.88
CA LYS A 146 7.14 -4.38 -2.52
C LYS A 146 7.59 -5.84 -2.56
N GLU A 147 7.41 -6.56 -1.46
CA GLU A 147 7.76 -7.99 -1.37
C GLU A 147 6.96 -8.80 -2.40
N LYS A 148 5.64 -8.56 -2.47
CA LYS A 148 4.76 -9.22 -3.45
C LYS A 148 5.11 -8.89 -4.90
N GLU A 149 5.58 -7.67 -5.18
CA GLU A 149 6.06 -7.30 -6.52
C GLU A 149 7.38 -8.01 -6.87
N GLY A 150 8.28 -8.18 -5.89
CA GLY A 150 9.50 -8.96 -6.03
C GLY A 150 9.22 -10.42 -6.38
N GLU A 151 8.35 -11.08 -5.63
CA GLU A 151 7.91 -12.46 -5.89
C GLU A 151 7.32 -12.64 -7.29
N ARG A 152 6.52 -11.66 -7.76
CA ARG A 152 5.94 -11.70 -9.12
C ARG A 152 7.03 -11.68 -10.19
N ARG A 153 8.10 -10.89 -9.99
CA ARG A 153 9.23 -10.79 -10.94
C ARG A 153 10.05 -12.08 -10.95
N GLU A 154 10.38 -12.61 -9.77
CA GLU A 154 11.11 -13.89 -9.65
C GLU A 154 10.35 -15.04 -10.32
N ASN A 155 9.03 -15.13 -10.10
CA ASN A 155 8.17 -16.13 -10.76
C ASN A 155 8.16 -16.01 -12.29
N ILE A 156 8.26 -14.79 -12.83
CA ILE A 156 8.35 -14.56 -14.28
C ILE A 156 9.70 -15.05 -14.80
N ASP A 157 10.78 -14.69 -14.12
CA ASP A 157 12.14 -15.10 -14.49
C ASP A 157 12.29 -16.63 -14.45
N GLU A 158 11.75 -17.29 -13.42
CA GLU A 158 11.73 -18.75 -13.32
C GLU A 158 10.94 -19.41 -14.45
N ARG A 159 9.76 -18.86 -14.81
CA ARG A 159 8.96 -19.34 -15.93
C ARG A 159 9.70 -19.17 -17.26
N GLU A 160 10.41 -18.06 -17.46
CA GLU A 160 11.22 -17.83 -18.64
C GLU A 160 12.41 -18.80 -18.73
N ILE A 161 13.11 -19.03 -17.62
CA ILE A 161 14.19 -20.02 -17.53
C ILE A 161 13.66 -21.43 -17.82
N GLY A 162 12.49 -21.79 -17.27
CA GLY A 162 11.81 -23.06 -17.54
C GLY A 162 11.46 -23.25 -19.01
N ARG A 163 10.92 -22.21 -19.67
CA ARG A 163 10.62 -22.22 -21.12
C ARG A 163 11.88 -22.36 -21.97
N ARG A 164 12.99 -21.68 -21.61
CA ARG A 164 14.28 -21.81 -22.29
C ARG A 164 14.86 -23.22 -22.14
N ARG A 165 14.78 -23.82 -20.95
CA ARG A 165 15.22 -25.21 -20.69
C ARG A 165 14.36 -26.24 -21.44
N GLY A 166 13.05 -26.04 -21.51
CA GLY A 166 12.13 -26.91 -22.26
C GLY A 166 12.39 -26.92 -23.78
N ARG A 167 12.75 -25.77 -24.37
CA ARG A 167 13.10 -25.68 -25.80
C ARG A 167 14.40 -26.41 -26.17
N LEU A 168 15.35 -26.54 -25.26
CA LEU A 168 16.64 -27.21 -25.51
C LEU A 168 16.56 -28.75 -25.45
N ARG A 169 15.51 -29.33 -24.85
CA ARG A 169 15.31 -30.78 -24.78
C ARG A 169 14.60 -31.40 -25.99
N GLY A 170 14.14 -30.60 -26.95
CA GLY A 170 13.36 -31.03 -28.12
C GLY A 170 14.15 -31.28 -29.42
N ARG A 171 15.48 -31.37 -29.40
CA ARG A 171 16.28 -31.66 -30.61
C ARG A 171 16.63 -33.16 -30.65
N PRO A 172 16.05 -33.98 -31.55
CA PRO A 172 16.49 -35.36 -31.69
C PRO A 172 17.91 -35.37 -32.22
N ARG A 173 18.85 -35.90 -31.42
CA ARG A 173 20.18 -36.30 -31.91
C ARG A 173 20.03 -37.68 -32.54
N GLY A 174 20.18 -37.76 -33.85
CA GLY A 174 20.64 -38.97 -34.53
C GLY A 174 19.89 -39.36 -35.80
N ILE A 175 20.47 -39.06 -36.96
CA ILE A 175 20.57 -40.00 -38.09
C ILE A 175 21.91 -39.73 -38.80
N PRO A 176 22.89 -40.66 -38.79
CA PRO A 176 24.00 -40.65 -39.72
C PRO A 176 23.76 -41.64 -40.86
N GLY A 177 23.94 -41.21 -42.12
CA GLY A 177 24.32 -42.10 -43.21
C GLY A 177 23.56 -41.96 -44.53
N GLY A 178 24.28 -41.53 -45.58
CA GLY A 178 24.08 -41.99 -46.96
C GLY A 178 23.50 -40.98 -47.98
N ARG A 179 24.34 -40.52 -48.91
CA ARG A 179 24.00 -39.91 -50.23
C ARG A 179 24.63 -40.81 -51.32
N PRO A 180 24.37 -40.64 -52.63
CA PRO A 180 23.12 -40.50 -53.39
C PRO A 180 23.11 -41.43 -54.65
N ARG A 181 22.01 -41.59 -55.40
CA ARG A 181 22.06 -41.98 -56.84
C ARG A 181 20.73 -41.77 -57.56
N GLY A 182 20.74 -40.96 -58.63
CA GLY A 182 19.66 -40.87 -59.62
C GLY A 182 19.43 -39.47 -60.21
N ARG A 183 19.99 -39.20 -61.40
CA ARG A 183 19.68 -38.09 -62.35
C ARG A 183 19.45 -38.78 -63.73
N PRO A 184 19.06 -38.10 -64.84
CA PRO A 184 18.44 -36.77 -65.03
C PRO A 184 17.29 -36.75 -66.10
N ARG A 185 16.62 -35.60 -66.28
CA ARG A 185 16.12 -34.98 -67.56
C ARG A 185 15.04 -33.94 -67.19
N GLY A 186 14.98 -32.70 -67.66
CA GLY A 186 15.77 -31.95 -68.63
C GLY A 186 15.78 -30.43 -68.33
N ARG A 187 16.47 -29.68 -69.18
CA ARG A 187 16.57 -28.21 -69.28
C ARG A 187 16.13 -27.84 -70.72
N PRO A 188 16.02 -26.57 -71.16
CA PRO A 188 16.22 -25.28 -70.49
C PRO A 188 15.07 -24.27 -70.77
N ARG A 189 14.99 -23.04 -70.27
CA ARG A 189 15.74 -21.81 -70.69
C ARG A 189 15.04 -20.61 -70.02
N GLY A 190 15.78 -19.57 -69.61
CA GLY A 190 15.21 -18.24 -69.33
C GLY A 190 15.82 -17.49 -68.14
N ARG A 191 16.84 -16.66 -68.41
CA ARG A 191 17.21 -15.43 -67.68
C ARG A 191 17.15 -14.31 -68.75
N PRO A 192 16.96 -13.00 -68.43
CA PRO A 192 17.80 -12.30 -67.45
C PRO A 192 17.24 -11.05 -66.71
N ARG A 193 17.90 -10.74 -65.59
CA ARG A 193 18.42 -9.43 -65.10
C ARG A 193 17.49 -8.23 -64.77
N GLY A 194 17.82 -7.62 -63.62
CA GLY A 194 17.68 -6.19 -63.26
C GLY A 194 16.86 -6.01 -61.97
N GLY A 195 17.24 -5.27 -60.93
CA GLY A 195 18.40 -4.43 -60.65
C GLY A 195 18.11 -3.58 -59.39
N ARG A 196 19.16 -3.34 -58.60
CA ARG A 196 19.43 -2.20 -57.68
C ARG A 196 18.63 -2.02 -56.38
N GLN A 197 19.39 -2.18 -55.29
CA GLN A 197 19.53 -1.32 -54.09
C GLN A 197 18.89 0.08 -54.17
N LYS A 198 18.33 0.55 -53.05
CA LYS A 198 18.84 1.70 -52.28
C LYS A 198 18.10 1.85 -50.95
N ASP A 199 18.90 1.82 -49.89
CA ASP A 199 18.64 2.41 -48.59
C ASP A 199 18.55 3.95 -48.75
N ILE A 200 17.59 4.58 -48.07
CA ILE A 200 17.64 6.00 -47.73
C ILE A 200 17.09 6.12 -46.30
N ASP A 201 18.01 6.43 -45.40
CA ASP A 201 17.77 7.05 -44.10
C ASP A 201 17.19 8.45 -44.32
N GLU A 202 16.23 8.87 -43.50
CA GLU A 202 16.01 10.29 -43.20
C GLU A 202 15.37 10.41 -41.81
N GLU A 203 16.24 10.64 -40.82
CA GLU A 203 15.94 11.43 -39.64
C GLU A 203 15.50 12.83 -40.10
N GLU A 204 14.39 13.34 -39.57
CA GLU A 204 14.37 14.76 -39.20
C GLU A 204 13.46 14.98 -37.98
N ILE A 205 14.16 15.19 -36.87
CA ILE A 205 13.68 15.77 -35.63
C ILE A 205 13.42 17.25 -35.91
N ASN A 206 12.22 17.75 -35.57
CA ASN A 206 12.02 19.18 -35.37
C ASN A 206 11.34 19.40 -34.02
N GLU A 207 12.19 19.58 -33.00
CA GLU A 207 11.95 20.49 -31.90
C GLU A 207 12.04 21.92 -32.44
N ILE A 208 11.06 22.81 -32.16
CA ILE A 208 11.37 24.21 -31.82
C ILE A 208 10.39 24.69 -30.73
N PRO A 209 10.91 25.29 -29.64
CA PRO A 209 10.16 25.89 -28.54
C PRO A 209 9.93 27.40 -28.72
N SER A 210 8.92 27.95 -28.05
CA SER A 210 8.97 29.11 -27.13
C SER A 210 7.54 29.56 -26.80
#